data_AF-A0A1V9QR56-F1
#
_entry.id   AF-A0A1V9QR56-F1
#
_cell.length_a   1.000
_cell.length_b   1.000
_cell.length_c   1.000
_cell.angle_alpha   90.00
_cell.angle_beta   90.00
_cell.angle_gamma   90.00
#
_symmetry.space_group_name_H-M   'P 1'
#
loop_
_entity.id
_entity.type
_entity.pdbx_description
1 polymer ?
#
loop_
_entity_poly.entity_id
_entity_poly.type
_entity_poly.pdbx_seq_one_letter_code
_entity_poly.pdbx_strand_id
1 'polypeptide(L)'
;MKTLTINQKVFKHQDTQTKLKIALFENDSRVSLDSNSEYQFKIKNSSGYLKSETLTIEDNRLVLTTDKLKDLPPDTYNFEVWQNEDSIYPSENYGYFSITKNTTEVDGEVVPVITIENFEKRFDEAVKNAKGDKGERGPQGEKGDKGDTGERGADGVDGKSAYQIWLDLGNSGSEQDFINSLKAQSERHAPMGYILDTRTKPWSLLFDNGCRVVNSKYWNNGAVFRPHSESGTWWDKRYPTYSIPDTIMKFIRGSIIASEFKVHPWTGGYFTDETQVLSPINNGANYDWTGVASDPVSQHNRMNFVRVLYEIGVWNDETVESLGAVRK
;
A
#
# COMPACT_ATOMS: atom_id res chain seq x y z
N MET A 1 -4.28 1.83 44.37
CA MET A 1 -3.91 1.65 42.95
C MET A 1 -2.42 1.86 42.79
N LYS A 2 -1.72 0.89 42.18
CA LYS A 2 -0.29 1.01 41.85
C LYS A 2 -0.14 1.47 40.40
N THR A 3 0.56 2.57 40.18
CA THR A 3 0.78 3.15 38.85
C THR A 3 2.24 3.51 38.64
N LEU A 4 2.61 3.79 37.39
CA LEU A 4 3.96 4.25 37.05
C LEU A 4 3.92 5.31 35.96
N THR A 5 5.01 6.06 35.86
CA THR A 5 5.28 6.98 34.75
C THR A 5 6.67 6.70 34.21
N ILE A 6 6.86 6.94 32.91
CA ILE A 6 8.14 6.85 32.21
C ILE A 6 8.38 8.18 31.48
N ASN A 7 9.60 8.69 31.54
CA ASN A 7 9.97 9.98 30.94
C ASN A 7 9.87 9.99 29.40
N GLN A 8 10.14 8.85 28.77
CA GLN A 8 10.18 8.71 27.32
C GLN A 8 9.56 7.38 26.92
N LYS A 9 8.60 7.44 26.01
CA LYS A 9 7.87 6.26 25.52
C LYS A 9 8.26 5.87 24.11
N VAL A 10 9.01 6.67 23.38
CA VAL A 10 9.40 6.41 21.99
C VAL A 10 10.88 6.69 21.81
N PHE A 11 11.60 5.74 21.24
CA PHE A 11 13.02 5.90 20.87
C PHE A 11 13.33 5.12 19.59
N LYS A 12 14.53 5.31 19.06
CA LYS A 12 14.96 4.70 17.79
C LYS A 12 15.59 3.34 18.03
N HIS A 13 15.32 2.42 17.11
CA HIS A 13 16.03 1.14 17.06
C HIS A 13 17.52 1.39 16.86
N GLN A 14 18.35 0.66 17.61
CA GLN A 14 19.80 0.87 17.75
C GLN A 14 20.26 2.12 18.52
N ASP A 15 19.35 2.92 19.09
CA ASP A 15 19.74 3.87 20.15
C ASP A 15 20.06 3.09 21.42
N THR A 16 21.32 3.14 21.86
CA THR A 16 21.81 2.41 23.03
C THR A 16 22.13 3.31 24.22
N GLN A 17 21.81 4.61 24.15
CA GLN A 17 22.25 5.60 25.16
C GLN A 17 21.09 6.26 25.89
N THR A 18 19.87 6.24 25.34
CA THR A 18 18.70 6.79 26.01
C THR A 18 18.44 6.09 27.35
N LYS A 19 18.30 6.88 28.42
CA LYS A 19 17.92 6.44 29.76
C LYS A 19 16.42 6.56 29.98
N LEU A 20 15.75 5.42 30.12
CA LEU A 20 14.35 5.32 30.50
C LEU A 20 14.23 5.47 32.02
N LYS A 21 13.68 6.60 32.47
CA LYS A 21 13.50 6.92 33.89
C LYS A 21 12.05 6.71 34.31
N ILE A 22 11.84 5.83 35.27
CA ILE A 22 10.53 5.38 35.75
C ILE A 22 10.30 5.87 37.18
N ALA A 23 9.10 6.38 37.45
CA ALA A 23 8.66 6.69 38.82
C ALA A 23 7.42 5.85 39.16
N LEU A 24 7.43 5.25 40.34
CA LEU A 24 6.36 4.41 40.87
C LEU A 24 5.45 5.22 41.80
N PHE A 25 4.17 4.90 41.80
CA PHE A 25 3.15 5.57 42.60
C PHE A 25 2.20 4.55 43.23
N GLU A 26 1.73 4.86 44.43
CA GLU A 26 0.71 4.12 45.15
C GLU A 26 -0.33 5.09 45.70
N ASN A 27 -1.59 4.94 45.27
CA ASN A 27 -2.69 5.87 45.60
C ASN A 27 -2.28 7.33 45.34
N ASP A 28 -1.74 7.59 44.14
CA ASP A 28 -1.24 8.88 43.65
C ASP A 28 -0.06 9.49 44.42
N SER A 29 0.42 8.81 45.46
CA SER A 29 1.61 9.20 46.19
C SER A 29 2.84 8.54 45.59
N ARG A 30 3.90 9.31 45.34
CA ARG A 30 5.16 8.78 44.79
C ARG A 30 5.80 7.84 45.81
N VAL A 31 6.17 6.65 45.35
CA VAL A 31 6.87 5.63 46.16
C VAL A 31 8.33 6.06 46.36
N SER A 32 8.83 5.93 47.60
CA SER A 32 10.26 6.04 47.90
C SER A 32 10.95 4.72 47.54
N LEU A 33 11.98 4.79 46.70
CA LEU A 33 12.71 3.59 46.27
C LEU A 33 13.66 3.10 47.37
N ASP A 34 13.75 1.78 47.54
CA ASP A 34 14.62 1.14 48.51
C ASP A 34 15.85 0.57 47.78
N SER A 35 17.05 1.00 48.17
CA SER A 35 18.31 0.57 47.55
C SER A 35 18.64 -0.91 47.79
N ASN A 36 18.01 -1.55 48.78
CA ASN A 36 18.19 -2.98 49.04
C ASN A 36 17.18 -3.86 48.28
N SER A 37 16.17 -3.25 47.65
CA SER A 37 15.18 -3.96 46.86
C SER A 37 15.67 -4.19 45.43
N GLU A 38 15.31 -5.34 44.88
CA GLU A 38 15.51 -5.65 43.47
C GLU A 38 14.32 -5.17 42.64
N TYR A 39 14.60 -4.49 41.53
CA TYR A 39 13.58 -4.01 40.59
C TYR A 39 13.82 -4.61 39.20
N GLN A 40 12.83 -5.32 38.69
CA GLN A 40 12.88 -6.01 37.40
C GLN A 40 11.90 -5.38 36.41
N PHE A 41 12.40 -5.05 35.22
CA PHE A 41 11.65 -4.52 34.09
C PHE A 41 11.26 -5.66 33.16
N LYS A 42 10.04 -6.17 33.30
CA LYS A 42 9.53 -7.31 32.54
C LYS A 42 8.82 -6.85 31.28
N ILE A 43 9.24 -7.36 30.13
CA ILE A 43 8.81 -6.89 28.81
C ILE A 43 8.03 -7.98 28.08
N LYS A 44 6.93 -7.60 27.46
CA LYS A 44 6.13 -8.43 26.55
C LYS A 44 5.76 -7.66 25.29
N ASN A 45 5.42 -8.38 24.23
CA ASN A 45 4.68 -7.85 23.09
C ASN A 45 3.27 -8.46 23.05
N SER A 46 2.60 -8.38 21.90
CA SER A 46 1.29 -9.01 21.67
C SER A 46 1.32 -10.53 21.72
N SER A 47 2.46 -11.16 21.41
CA SER A 47 2.63 -12.61 21.37
C SER A 47 2.97 -13.23 22.73
N GLY A 48 3.50 -12.45 23.67
CA GLY A 48 3.79 -12.93 25.02
C GLY A 48 5.00 -12.27 25.67
N TYR A 49 5.42 -12.86 26.79
CA TYR A 49 6.61 -12.46 27.53
C TYR A 49 7.88 -12.67 26.70
N LEU A 50 8.79 -11.70 26.76
CA LEU A 50 10.02 -11.69 25.99
C LEU A 50 11.25 -11.83 26.88
N LYS A 51 11.42 -10.90 27.83
CA LYS A 51 12.63 -10.81 28.67
C LYS A 51 12.41 -9.95 29.91
N SER A 52 13.36 -10.01 30.84
CA SER A 52 13.44 -9.17 32.03
C SER A 52 14.81 -8.51 32.10
N GLU A 53 14.87 -7.27 32.58
CA GLU A 53 16.10 -6.52 32.80
C GLU A 53 16.09 -5.87 34.19
N THR A 54 17.23 -5.88 34.88
CA THR A 54 17.35 -5.23 36.18
C THR A 54 17.39 -3.71 36.04
N LEU A 55 16.61 -3.01 36.86
CA LEU A 55 16.58 -1.55 36.95
C LEU A 55 17.57 -1.06 38.00
N THR A 56 18.22 0.05 37.71
CA THR A 56 19.09 0.77 38.66
C THR A 56 18.37 1.97 39.26
N ILE A 57 18.79 2.46 40.42
CA ILE A 57 18.22 3.68 41.02
C ILE A 57 19.14 4.86 40.73
N GLU A 58 18.62 5.90 40.08
CA GLU A 58 19.29 7.20 39.91
C GLU A 58 18.29 8.32 40.20
N ASP A 59 18.67 9.34 40.98
CA ASP A 59 17.83 10.51 41.31
C ASP A 59 16.41 10.15 41.80
N ASN A 60 16.30 9.12 42.65
CA ASN A 60 15.03 8.56 43.14
C ASN A 60 14.08 8.12 42.01
N ARG A 61 14.62 7.62 40.90
CA ARG A 61 13.89 7.00 39.78
C ARG A 61 14.57 5.69 39.41
N LEU A 62 13.77 4.74 38.92
CA LEU A 62 14.30 3.52 38.33
C LEU A 62 14.77 3.80 36.92
N VAL A 63 15.92 3.26 36.53
CA VAL A 63 16.58 3.56 35.26
C VAL A 63 16.96 2.28 34.52
N LEU A 64 16.55 2.23 33.25
CA LEU A 64 17.02 1.28 32.25
C LEU A 64 17.67 2.06 31.10
N THR A 65 18.85 1.64 30.66
CA THR A 65 19.47 2.20 29.44
C THR A 65 19.08 1.34 28.24
N THR A 66 18.81 1.99 27.11
CA THR A 66 18.29 1.37 25.89
C THR A 66 19.24 0.36 25.22
N ASP A 67 20.52 0.29 25.62
CA ASP A 67 21.45 -0.78 25.22
C ASP A 67 20.91 -2.17 25.56
N LYS A 68 20.16 -2.29 26.67
CA LYS A 68 19.49 -3.53 27.09
C LYS A 68 18.32 -3.92 26.19
N LEU A 69 17.87 -3.03 25.31
CA LEU A 69 16.72 -3.25 24.43
C LEU A 69 17.12 -3.40 22.96
N LYS A 70 18.42 -3.40 22.64
CA LYS A 70 18.93 -3.41 21.26
C LYS A 70 18.55 -4.65 20.45
N ASP A 71 18.26 -5.77 21.12
CA ASP A 71 17.91 -7.03 20.47
C ASP A 71 16.39 -7.12 20.20
N LEU A 72 15.61 -6.12 20.63
CA LEU A 72 14.18 -6.03 20.36
C LEU A 72 13.94 -5.30 19.03
N PRO A 73 13.17 -5.90 18.09
CA PRO A 73 12.86 -5.24 16.84
C PRO A 73 12.00 -3.96 17.02
N PRO A 74 11.86 -3.14 15.98
CA PRO A 74 10.90 -2.05 15.99
C PRO A 74 9.46 -2.55 16.20
N ASP A 75 8.86 -2.23 17.36
CA ASP A 75 7.48 -2.57 17.72
C ASP A 75 7.03 -1.73 18.93
N THR A 76 5.77 -1.88 19.35
CA THR A 76 5.26 -1.40 20.64
C THR A 76 5.25 -2.53 21.66
N TYR A 77 5.92 -2.28 22.77
CA TYR A 77 6.08 -3.21 23.87
C TYR A 77 5.28 -2.75 25.09
N ASN A 78 4.77 -3.73 25.82
CA ASN A 78 4.17 -3.53 27.13
C ASN A 78 5.14 -4.02 28.20
N PHE A 79 5.12 -3.39 29.36
CA PHE A 79 6.00 -3.74 30.46
C PHE A 79 5.35 -3.60 31.83
N GLU A 80 5.94 -4.28 32.80
CA GLU A 80 5.69 -4.13 34.23
C GLU A 80 7.01 -3.91 34.95
N VAL A 81 6.94 -3.27 36.12
CA VAL A 81 8.03 -3.21 37.09
C VAL A 81 7.67 -4.08 38.28
N TRP A 82 8.52 -5.07 38.55
CA TRP A 82 8.38 -5.99 39.68
C TRP A 82 9.43 -5.62 40.74
N GLN A 83 8.99 -5.41 41.97
CA GLN A 83 9.86 -5.22 43.13
C GLN A 83 9.85 -6.50 43.98
N ASN A 84 11.03 -7.10 44.21
CA ASN A 84 11.22 -8.31 45.03
C ASN A 84 10.22 -9.44 44.74
N GLU A 85 9.84 -9.61 43.48
CA GLU A 85 8.83 -10.57 42.98
C GLU A 85 7.36 -10.34 43.40
N ASP A 86 7.10 -9.71 44.53
CA ASP A 86 5.75 -9.65 45.14
C ASP A 86 4.96 -8.38 44.78
N SER A 87 5.64 -7.30 44.39
CA SER A 87 5.00 -5.98 44.18
C SER A 87 5.13 -5.55 42.73
N ILE A 88 4.00 -5.56 42.01
CA ILE A 88 3.93 -5.32 40.57
C ILE A 88 3.29 -3.96 40.26
N TYR A 89 3.89 -3.21 39.35
CA TYR A 89 3.42 -1.92 38.84
C TYR A 89 3.31 -1.98 37.31
N PRO A 90 2.20 -1.50 36.70
CA PRO A 90 0.93 -1.06 37.32
C PRO A 90 0.08 -2.24 37.84
N SER A 91 -0.96 -1.97 38.64
CA SER A 91 -1.84 -3.03 39.19
C SER A 91 -2.96 -3.52 38.25
N GLU A 92 -3.34 -2.75 37.23
CA GLU A 92 -4.50 -3.08 36.37
C GLU A 92 -4.17 -3.21 34.88
N ASN A 93 -3.12 -2.54 34.43
CA ASN A 93 -2.72 -2.44 33.04
C ASN A 93 -1.20 -2.52 32.94
N TYR A 94 -0.68 -2.44 31.72
CA TYR A 94 0.76 -2.39 31.46
C TYR A 94 1.24 -0.94 31.26
N GLY A 95 2.50 -0.69 31.61
CA GLY A 95 3.25 0.40 31.00
C GLY A 95 3.55 0.07 29.53
N TYR A 96 3.87 1.07 28.71
CA TYR A 96 4.26 0.83 27.32
C TYR A 96 5.40 1.74 26.86
N PHE A 97 6.14 1.26 25.86
CA PHE A 97 7.08 2.03 25.06
C PHE A 97 7.10 1.49 23.61
N SER A 98 7.60 2.29 22.67
CA SER A 98 7.73 1.93 21.26
C SER A 98 9.16 2.14 20.78
N ILE A 99 9.68 1.13 20.09
CA ILE A 99 10.93 1.19 19.33
C ILE A 99 10.55 1.48 17.88
N THR A 100 11.03 2.59 17.33
CA THR A 100 10.77 2.95 15.92
C THR A 100 11.98 2.69 15.05
N LYS A 101 11.76 2.28 13.81
CA LYS A 101 12.82 2.15 12.80
C LYS A 101 13.68 3.42 12.73
N ASN A 102 14.99 3.25 12.62
CA ASN A 102 15.88 4.34 12.26
C ASN A 102 15.88 4.54 10.73
N THR A 103 16.43 5.66 10.24
CA THR A 103 16.36 6.02 8.81
C THR A 103 17.03 4.99 7.89
N THR A 104 17.99 4.20 8.39
CA THR A 104 18.66 3.15 7.61
C THR A 104 17.81 1.89 7.44
N GLU A 105 16.72 1.76 8.20
CA GLU A 105 15.82 0.59 8.21
C GLU A 105 14.44 0.91 7.62
N VAL A 106 14.23 2.17 7.27
CA VAL A 106 13.06 2.60 6.51
C VAL A 106 13.39 2.36 5.04
N ASP A 107 12.86 1.28 4.50
CA ASP A 107 12.80 1.08 3.06
C ASP A 107 11.90 2.18 2.48
N GLY A 108 12.53 3.22 1.96
CA GLY A 108 11.86 4.13 1.06
C GLY A 108 11.79 3.45 -0.30
N GLU A 109 10.59 3.30 -0.85
CA GLU A 109 10.46 3.39 -2.30
C GLU A 109 10.89 4.80 -2.68
N VAL A 110 12.19 5.00 -2.83
CA VAL A 110 12.67 6.05 -3.71
C VAL A 110 12.10 5.61 -5.05
N VAL A 111 10.99 6.22 -5.49
CA VAL A 111 10.67 6.26 -6.92
C VAL A 111 12.02 6.58 -7.55
N PRO A 112 12.64 5.68 -8.32
CA PRO A 112 13.97 5.93 -8.80
C PRO A 112 13.85 7.16 -9.68
N VAL A 113 14.15 8.33 -9.10
CA VAL A 113 14.36 9.56 -9.83
C VAL A 113 15.67 9.28 -10.50
N ILE A 114 15.59 8.64 -11.65
CA ILE A 114 16.68 8.61 -12.59
C ILE A 114 16.87 10.09 -12.93
N THR A 115 17.86 10.72 -12.31
CA THR A 115 18.31 12.04 -12.75
C THR A 115 18.70 11.90 -14.21
N ILE A 116 18.53 12.97 -15.00
CA ILE A 116 18.94 12.96 -16.41
C ILE A 116 20.40 12.50 -16.51
N GLU A 117 21.25 12.89 -15.56
CA GLU A 117 22.65 12.46 -15.45
C GLU A 117 22.82 10.95 -15.21
N ASN A 118 21.98 10.34 -14.35
CA ASN A 118 21.99 8.88 -14.15
C ASN A 118 21.43 8.13 -15.37
N PHE A 119 20.46 8.71 -16.08
CA PHE A 119 19.94 8.17 -17.33
C PHE A 119 21.02 8.20 -18.41
N GLU A 120 21.66 9.35 -18.60
CA GLU A 120 22.76 9.56 -19.55
C GLU A 120 23.90 8.59 -19.28
N LYS A 121 24.33 8.43 -18.03
CA LYS A 121 25.39 7.49 -17.69
C LYS A 121 25.04 6.04 -18.04
N ARG A 122 23.83 5.60 -17.70
CA ARG A 122 23.37 4.23 -18.02
C ARG A 122 23.15 4.04 -19.51
N PHE A 123 22.70 5.07 -20.21
CA PHE A 123 22.54 5.07 -21.66
C PHE A 123 23.91 5.00 -22.35
N ASP A 124 24.91 5.76 -21.90
CA ASP A 124 26.27 5.72 -22.42
C ASP A 124 26.94 4.37 -22.17
N GLU A 125 26.76 3.78 -20.98
CA GLU A 125 27.21 2.42 -20.68
C GLU A 125 26.52 1.39 -21.59
N ALA A 126 25.20 1.52 -21.80
CA ALA A 126 24.45 0.66 -22.71
C ALA A 126 24.90 0.81 -24.17
N VAL A 127 25.14 2.05 -24.64
CA VAL A 127 25.66 2.33 -25.99
C VAL A 127 27.07 1.79 -26.16
N LYS A 128 27.92 1.88 -25.13
CA LYS A 128 29.26 1.32 -25.14
C LYS A 128 29.22 -0.22 -25.19
N ASN A 129 28.30 -0.84 -24.45
CA ASN A 129 28.12 -2.29 -24.50
C ASN A 129 27.45 -2.78 -25.80
N ALA A 130 26.65 -1.94 -26.46
CA ALA A 130 26.03 -2.25 -27.75
C ALA A 130 27.00 -2.04 -28.94
N LYS A 131 27.95 -1.11 -28.83
CA LYS A 131 29.06 -0.99 -29.77
C LYS A 131 30.15 -1.99 -29.37
N GLY A 132 30.09 -3.20 -29.92
CA GLY A 132 31.18 -4.17 -29.79
C GLY A 132 32.53 -3.52 -30.11
N ASP A 133 33.57 -3.90 -29.37
CA ASP A 133 34.92 -3.40 -29.57
C ASP A 133 35.28 -3.46 -31.05
N LYS A 134 35.61 -2.31 -31.63
CA LYS A 134 36.09 -2.21 -33.01
C LYS A 134 37.32 -3.12 -33.12
N GLY A 135 37.20 -4.23 -33.84
CA GLY A 135 38.25 -5.23 -33.96
C GLY A 135 39.61 -4.59 -34.26
N GLU A 136 40.65 -5.03 -33.55
CA GLU A 136 42.00 -4.55 -33.74
C GLU A 136 42.40 -4.66 -35.22
N ARG A 137 42.99 -3.59 -35.76
CA ARG A 137 43.52 -3.59 -37.12
C ARG A 137 44.57 -4.70 -37.23
N GLY A 138 44.36 -5.65 -38.14
CA GLY A 138 45.33 -6.73 -38.39
C GLY A 138 46.74 -6.18 -38.68
N PRO A 139 47.80 -6.95 -38.36
CA PRO A 139 49.18 -6.53 -38.52
C PRO A 139 49.45 -6.09 -39.96
N GLN A 140 50.20 -4.99 -40.11
CA GLN A 140 50.57 -4.45 -41.41
C GLN A 140 51.37 -5.48 -42.21
N GLY A 141 50.85 -5.90 -43.37
CA GLY A 141 51.54 -6.81 -44.27
C GLY A 141 52.87 -6.24 -44.76
N GLU A 142 53.86 -7.12 -44.95
CA GLU A 142 55.15 -6.76 -45.54
C GLU A 142 54.96 -6.09 -46.90
N LYS A 143 55.84 -5.12 -47.20
CA LYS A 143 55.74 -4.24 -48.37
C LYS A 143 55.93 -5.03 -49.66
N GLY A 144 54.83 -5.48 -50.26
CA GLY A 144 54.76 -5.96 -51.64
C GLY A 144 54.54 -4.80 -52.62
N ASP A 145 54.98 -4.98 -53.87
CA ASP A 145 54.75 -4.06 -54.98
C ASP A 145 53.26 -3.71 -55.12
N LYS A 146 52.97 -2.46 -55.50
CA LYS A 146 51.65 -1.81 -55.52
C LYS A 146 50.51 -2.74 -55.97
N GLY A 147 49.84 -3.37 -55.00
CA GLY A 147 48.62 -4.14 -55.20
C GLY A 147 47.36 -3.26 -55.03
N ASP A 148 46.28 -3.67 -55.68
CA ASP A 148 44.98 -3.00 -55.69
C ASP A 148 44.45 -2.72 -54.28
N THR A 149 43.73 -1.61 -54.12
CA THR A 149 43.10 -1.17 -52.86
C THR A 149 42.32 -2.32 -52.22
N GLY A 150 42.75 -2.75 -51.02
CA GLY A 150 42.06 -3.80 -50.27
C GLY A 150 40.59 -3.45 -50.01
N GLU A 151 39.72 -4.43 -50.17
CA GLU A 151 38.28 -4.28 -49.97
C GLU A 151 37.96 -3.77 -48.56
N ARG A 152 36.94 -2.91 -48.46
CA ARG A 152 36.44 -2.39 -47.17
C ARG A 152 35.98 -3.58 -46.32
N GLY A 153 36.49 -3.69 -45.09
CA GLY A 153 36.04 -4.70 -44.15
C GLY A 153 34.52 -4.64 -43.94
N ALA A 154 33.89 -5.80 -43.82
CA ALA A 154 32.44 -5.91 -43.59
C ALA A 154 32.04 -5.14 -42.33
N ASP A 155 30.85 -4.52 -42.36
CA ASP A 155 30.30 -3.84 -41.20
C ASP A 155 30.10 -4.86 -40.05
N GLY A 156 30.31 -4.41 -38.82
CA GLY A 156 30.07 -5.24 -37.63
C GLY A 156 28.59 -5.60 -37.50
N VAL A 157 28.31 -6.77 -36.92
CA VAL A 157 26.93 -7.23 -36.69
C VAL A 157 26.28 -6.40 -35.58
N ASP A 158 25.03 -5.99 -35.78
CA ASP A 158 24.25 -5.29 -34.76
C ASP A 158 24.08 -6.14 -33.49
N GLY A 159 24.09 -5.47 -32.32
CA GLY A 159 23.82 -6.10 -31.03
C GLY A 159 22.35 -6.53 -30.87
N LYS A 160 22.07 -7.37 -29.87
CA LYS A 160 20.72 -7.84 -29.55
C LYS A 160 19.84 -6.68 -29.05
N SER A 161 18.56 -6.67 -29.46
CA SER A 161 17.56 -5.73 -28.92
C SER A 161 17.17 -6.10 -27.48
N ALA A 162 16.61 -5.13 -26.74
CA ALA A 162 16.10 -5.39 -25.39
C ALA A 162 15.01 -6.48 -25.36
N TYR A 163 14.17 -6.55 -26.40
CA TYR A 163 13.20 -7.61 -26.59
C TYR A 163 13.86 -8.97 -26.81
N GLN A 164 14.95 -9.04 -27.59
CA GLN A 164 15.70 -10.27 -27.77
C GLN A 164 16.36 -10.75 -26.47
N ILE A 165 16.90 -9.84 -25.66
CA ILE A 165 17.42 -10.17 -24.32
C ILE A 165 16.30 -10.69 -23.41
N TRP A 166 15.11 -10.07 -23.47
CA TRP A 166 13.93 -10.52 -22.70
C TRP A 166 13.51 -11.95 -23.07
N LEU A 167 13.51 -12.30 -24.37
CA LEU A 167 13.29 -13.67 -24.83
C LEU A 167 14.39 -14.63 -24.36
N ASP A 168 15.66 -14.22 -24.45
CA ASP A 168 16.81 -15.03 -24.03
C ASP A 168 16.79 -15.36 -22.53
N LEU A 169 16.14 -14.53 -21.71
CA LEU A 169 15.91 -14.77 -20.27
C LEU A 169 14.78 -15.78 -20.00
N GLY A 170 14.22 -16.42 -21.05
CA GLY A 170 13.20 -17.46 -20.94
C GLY A 170 11.76 -16.93 -20.97
N ASN A 171 11.56 -15.64 -21.25
CA ASN A 171 10.23 -15.10 -21.46
C ASN A 171 9.72 -15.42 -22.87
N SER A 172 8.40 -15.42 -23.04
CA SER A 172 7.74 -15.64 -24.33
C SER A 172 6.59 -14.66 -24.48
N GLY A 173 6.38 -14.15 -25.69
CA GLY A 173 5.30 -13.20 -25.98
C GLY A 173 5.66 -12.34 -27.17
N SER A 174 4.81 -11.38 -27.47
CA SER A 174 5.03 -10.33 -28.47
C SER A 174 5.87 -9.17 -27.90
N GLU A 175 6.33 -8.27 -28.77
CA GLU A 175 6.93 -6.99 -28.33
C GLU A 175 5.97 -6.18 -27.44
N GLN A 176 4.67 -6.29 -27.68
CA GLN A 176 3.66 -5.62 -26.85
C GLN A 176 3.60 -6.22 -25.44
N ASP A 177 3.79 -7.54 -25.31
CA ASP A 177 3.87 -8.22 -24.01
C ASP A 177 5.13 -7.79 -23.26
N PHE A 178 6.26 -7.66 -23.97
CA PHE A 178 7.48 -7.08 -23.42
C PHE A 178 7.25 -5.65 -22.92
N ILE A 179 6.67 -4.75 -23.73
CA ILE A 179 6.37 -3.37 -23.31
C ILE A 179 5.40 -3.34 -22.12
N ASN A 180 4.45 -4.27 -22.04
CA ASN A 180 3.54 -4.39 -20.90
C ASN A 180 4.27 -4.88 -19.64
N SER A 181 5.26 -5.76 -19.77
CA SER A 181 6.09 -6.23 -18.64
C SER A 181 6.96 -5.13 -18.02
N LEU A 182 7.29 -4.09 -18.79
CA LEU A 182 8.06 -2.94 -18.32
C LEU A 182 7.22 -1.95 -17.50
N LYS A 183 5.88 -2.06 -17.56
CA LYS A 183 4.99 -1.20 -16.76
C LYS A 183 5.01 -1.71 -15.32
N ALA A 184 5.12 -0.80 -14.36
CA ALA A 184 5.01 -1.15 -12.95
C ALA A 184 3.67 -1.85 -12.70
N GLN A 185 3.70 -3.15 -12.43
CA GLN A 185 2.56 -3.90 -11.91
C GLN A 185 2.43 -3.58 -10.42
N SER A 186 1.90 -2.40 -10.11
CA SER A 186 1.36 -2.19 -8.76
C SER A 186 0.13 -3.07 -8.61
N GLU A 187 0.07 -3.90 -7.57
CA GLU A 187 -1.16 -4.58 -7.21
C GLU A 187 -2.26 -3.53 -6.97
N ARG A 188 -3.36 -3.62 -7.73
CA ARG A 188 -4.46 -2.66 -7.62
C ARG A 188 -5.47 -3.22 -6.64
N HIS A 189 -5.69 -2.51 -5.53
CA HIS A 189 -6.66 -2.88 -4.51
C HIS A 189 -7.99 -2.12 -4.68
N ALA A 190 -8.96 -2.43 -3.83
CA ALA A 190 -10.18 -1.63 -3.69
C ALA A 190 -9.81 -0.14 -3.43
N PRO A 191 -10.57 0.81 -4.01
CA PRO A 191 -10.23 2.22 -3.88
C PRO A 191 -10.61 2.75 -2.49
N MET A 192 -9.86 3.74 -1.99
CA MET A 192 -10.16 4.41 -0.71
C MET A 192 -10.74 5.83 -0.91
N GLY A 193 -10.54 6.41 -2.08
CA GLY A 193 -11.01 7.75 -2.39
C GLY A 193 -11.15 8.02 -3.88
N TYR A 194 -11.72 9.19 -4.20
CA TYR A 194 -11.91 9.63 -5.58
C TYR A 194 -11.64 11.13 -5.73
N ILE A 195 -11.35 11.54 -6.96
CA ILE A 195 -11.31 12.92 -7.42
C ILE A 195 -12.35 13.05 -8.54
N LEU A 196 -13.19 14.09 -8.47
CA LEU A 196 -14.04 14.47 -9.60
C LEU A 196 -13.19 15.23 -10.63
N ASP A 197 -12.97 14.65 -11.80
CA ASP A 197 -12.31 15.30 -12.93
C ASP A 197 -13.35 15.88 -13.89
N THR A 198 -13.49 17.21 -13.87
CA THR A 198 -14.43 17.97 -14.71
C THR A 198 -13.83 18.39 -16.05
N ARG A 199 -12.54 18.10 -16.30
CA ARG A 199 -11.85 18.44 -17.56
C ARG A 199 -12.17 17.44 -18.67
N THR A 200 -12.58 16.23 -18.30
CA THR A 200 -12.99 15.20 -19.26
C THR A 200 -14.44 15.41 -19.71
N LYS A 201 -14.78 14.89 -20.89
CA LYS A 201 -16.15 14.81 -21.40
C LYS A 201 -16.42 13.36 -21.83
N PRO A 202 -17.19 12.57 -21.08
CA PRO A 202 -17.94 12.92 -19.86
C PRO A 202 -17.07 13.27 -18.65
N TRP A 203 -17.62 13.96 -17.63
CA TRP A 203 -16.96 14.05 -16.32
C TRP A 203 -16.70 12.65 -15.78
N SER A 204 -15.60 12.50 -15.03
CA SER A 204 -15.20 11.20 -14.50
C SER A 204 -14.83 11.26 -13.03
N LEU A 205 -15.17 10.21 -12.29
CA LEU A 205 -14.67 9.97 -10.95
C LEU A 205 -13.38 9.16 -11.10
N LEU A 206 -12.23 9.77 -10.83
CA LEU A 206 -10.93 9.11 -10.82
C LEU A 206 -10.67 8.56 -9.42
N PHE A 207 -10.59 7.25 -9.28
CA PHE A 207 -10.24 6.59 -8.03
C PHE A 207 -8.72 6.47 -7.86
N ASP A 208 -8.27 6.41 -6.62
CA ASP A 208 -6.85 6.24 -6.24
C ASP A 208 -6.25 4.91 -6.73
N ASN A 209 -7.07 3.89 -6.95
CA ASN A 209 -6.66 2.63 -7.58
C ASN A 209 -6.56 2.69 -9.12
N GLY A 210 -6.72 3.88 -9.73
CA GLY A 210 -6.61 4.10 -11.18
C GLY A 210 -7.86 3.79 -11.99
N CYS A 211 -8.94 3.27 -11.39
CA CYS A 211 -10.23 3.14 -12.09
C CYS A 211 -10.84 4.51 -12.35
N ARG A 212 -11.59 4.64 -13.45
CA ARG A 212 -12.44 5.83 -13.68
C ARG A 212 -13.88 5.42 -13.89
N VAL A 213 -14.79 5.97 -13.10
CA VAL A 213 -16.24 5.80 -13.34
C VAL A 213 -16.73 7.00 -14.13
N VAL A 214 -17.38 6.73 -15.26
CA VAL A 214 -18.05 7.73 -16.11
C VAL A 214 -19.52 7.37 -16.25
N ASN A 215 -20.36 8.38 -16.49
CA ASN A 215 -21.76 8.20 -16.88
C ASN A 215 -22.05 9.17 -18.02
N SER A 216 -22.19 8.65 -19.24
CA SER A 216 -22.35 9.49 -20.43
C SER A 216 -23.74 10.13 -20.54
N LYS A 217 -24.76 9.53 -19.94
CA LYS A 217 -26.13 10.05 -19.94
C LYS A 217 -26.27 11.35 -19.14
N TYR A 218 -25.59 11.42 -17.99
CA TYR A 218 -25.62 12.56 -17.07
C TYR A 218 -24.27 13.27 -16.98
N TRP A 219 -23.52 13.29 -18.09
CA TRP A 219 -22.07 13.55 -18.13
C TRP A 219 -21.55 14.84 -17.49
N ASN A 220 -22.41 15.86 -17.30
CA ASN A 220 -22.08 17.13 -16.66
C ASN A 220 -23.03 17.50 -15.51
N ASN A 221 -23.81 16.53 -15.01
CA ASN A 221 -24.80 16.79 -14.00
C ASN A 221 -24.16 16.84 -12.60
N GLY A 222 -24.16 18.04 -12.00
CA GLY A 222 -23.61 18.25 -10.66
C GLY A 222 -24.27 17.41 -9.56
N ALA A 223 -25.56 17.09 -9.66
CA ALA A 223 -26.24 16.26 -8.65
C ALA A 223 -25.78 14.79 -8.69
N VAL A 224 -25.39 14.29 -9.87
CA VAL A 224 -24.96 12.91 -10.07
C VAL A 224 -23.49 12.72 -9.67
N PHE A 225 -22.64 13.71 -9.96
CA PHE A 225 -21.19 13.60 -9.80
C PHE A 225 -20.61 14.30 -8.56
N ARG A 226 -21.41 15.01 -7.76
CA ARG A 226 -20.95 15.66 -6.51
C ARG A 226 -21.51 14.97 -5.27
N PRO A 227 -20.90 15.17 -4.09
CA PRO A 227 -21.51 14.77 -2.82
C PRO A 227 -22.89 15.39 -2.65
N HIS A 228 -23.82 14.60 -2.12
CA HIS A 228 -25.20 14.98 -1.85
C HIS A 228 -25.38 15.40 -0.38
N SER A 229 -26.17 16.43 -0.10
CA SER A 229 -26.38 16.91 1.27
C SER A 229 -27.05 15.88 2.20
N GLU A 230 -27.86 14.98 1.66
CA GLU A 230 -28.54 13.92 2.42
C GLU A 230 -27.65 12.72 2.76
N SER A 231 -26.43 12.62 2.22
CA SER A 231 -25.57 11.45 2.45
C SER A 231 -25.05 11.32 3.89
N GLY A 232 -25.32 12.34 4.72
CA GLY A 232 -25.16 12.29 6.17
C GLY A 232 -23.71 12.12 6.60
N THR A 233 -23.54 11.82 7.89
CA THR A 233 -22.27 11.40 8.48
C THR A 233 -21.96 9.94 8.11
N TRP A 234 -20.76 9.45 8.44
CA TRP A 234 -20.27 8.16 7.91
C TRP A 234 -21.03 6.92 8.41
N TRP A 235 -21.91 7.07 9.40
CA TRP A 235 -22.79 6.01 9.91
C TRP A 235 -24.20 6.01 9.28
N ASP A 236 -24.49 6.95 8.37
CA ASP A 236 -25.79 7.02 7.70
C ASP A 236 -25.92 5.91 6.64
N LYS A 237 -26.93 5.05 6.80
CA LYS A 237 -27.25 3.93 5.90
C LYS A 237 -28.22 4.28 4.77
N ARG A 238 -28.69 5.53 4.68
CA ARG A 238 -29.56 5.97 3.58
C ARG A 238 -28.80 6.00 2.26
N TYR A 239 -29.43 5.53 1.19
CA TYR A 239 -28.91 5.66 -0.17
C TYR A 239 -29.09 7.10 -0.65
N PRO A 240 -28.03 7.77 -1.14
CA PRO A 240 -28.15 9.10 -1.72
C PRO A 240 -29.09 9.09 -2.91
N THR A 241 -29.94 10.11 -3.03
CA THR A 241 -30.94 10.18 -4.10
C THR A 241 -30.28 10.25 -5.48
N TYR A 242 -29.24 11.07 -5.65
CA TYR A 242 -28.64 11.37 -6.96
C TYR A 242 -27.17 10.96 -7.11
N SER A 243 -26.40 11.00 -6.03
CA SER A 243 -24.94 10.98 -6.09
C SER A 243 -24.37 9.57 -6.27
N ILE A 244 -23.79 9.32 -7.45
CA ILE A 244 -22.97 8.13 -7.72
C ILE A 244 -21.78 8.04 -6.74
N PRO A 245 -20.93 9.09 -6.57
CA PRO A 245 -19.75 8.94 -5.72
C PRO A 245 -20.11 8.66 -4.27
N ASP A 246 -21.09 9.33 -3.69
CA ASP A 246 -21.49 9.05 -2.30
C ASP A 246 -22.05 7.65 -2.13
N THR A 247 -22.79 7.15 -3.14
CA THR A 247 -23.29 5.77 -3.13
C THR A 247 -22.12 4.80 -3.11
N ILE A 248 -21.13 4.94 -4.00
CA ILE A 248 -19.93 4.09 -4.01
C ILE A 248 -19.18 4.19 -2.66
N MET A 249 -18.97 5.41 -2.15
CA MET A 249 -18.21 5.62 -0.91
C MET A 249 -18.87 5.01 0.32
N LYS A 250 -20.21 4.87 0.38
CA LYS A 250 -20.89 4.18 1.48
C LYS A 250 -20.52 2.70 1.56
N PHE A 251 -20.26 2.06 0.42
CA PHE A 251 -19.82 0.66 0.40
C PHE A 251 -18.33 0.53 0.69
N ILE A 252 -17.49 1.41 0.12
CA ILE A 252 -16.04 1.46 0.42
C ILE A 252 -15.80 1.62 1.93
N ARG A 253 -16.59 2.48 2.60
CA ARG A 253 -16.46 2.76 4.03
C ARG A 253 -17.18 1.76 4.93
N GLY A 254 -17.87 0.76 4.36
CA GLY A 254 -18.65 -0.21 5.13
C GLY A 254 -19.88 0.36 5.83
N SER A 255 -20.35 1.57 5.47
CA SER A 255 -21.61 2.14 5.96
C SER A 255 -22.80 1.27 5.56
N ILE A 256 -22.73 0.68 4.37
CA ILE A 256 -23.67 -0.33 3.85
C ILE A 256 -22.84 -1.53 3.39
N ILE A 257 -23.22 -2.73 3.82
CA ILE A 257 -22.55 -3.98 3.43
C ILE A 257 -23.37 -4.79 2.43
N ALA A 258 -22.75 -5.75 1.74
CA ALA A 258 -23.39 -6.53 0.66
C ALA A 258 -24.65 -7.28 1.13
N SER A 259 -24.65 -7.84 2.35
CA SER A 259 -25.81 -8.54 2.93
C SER A 259 -27.00 -7.61 3.17
N GLU A 260 -26.75 -6.35 3.57
CA GLU A 260 -27.78 -5.33 3.73
C GLU A 260 -28.31 -4.88 2.36
N PHE A 261 -27.42 -4.67 1.39
CA PHE A 261 -27.81 -4.34 0.02
C PHE A 261 -28.70 -5.43 -0.60
N LYS A 262 -28.37 -6.71 -0.40
CA LYS A 262 -29.08 -7.87 -0.98
C LYS A 262 -30.58 -7.83 -0.74
N VAL A 263 -31.00 -7.47 0.47
CA VAL A 263 -32.42 -7.46 0.89
C VAL A 263 -33.07 -6.08 0.79
N HIS A 264 -32.32 -5.03 0.44
CA HIS A 264 -32.83 -3.66 0.41
C HIS A 264 -33.57 -3.33 -0.90
N PRO A 265 -34.73 -2.64 -0.88
CA PRO A 265 -35.56 -2.35 -2.06
C PRO A 265 -35.00 -1.23 -2.97
N TRP A 266 -33.74 -0.83 -2.80
CA TRP A 266 -33.16 0.28 -3.57
C TRP A 266 -32.86 -0.14 -5.01
N THR A 267 -33.29 0.65 -5.99
CA THR A 267 -33.34 0.24 -7.40
C THR A 267 -32.09 0.58 -8.21
N GLY A 268 -31.01 1.03 -7.60
CA GLY A 268 -29.75 1.30 -8.29
C GLY A 268 -29.46 2.77 -8.61
N GLY A 269 -30.32 3.71 -8.21
CA GLY A 269 -30.05 5.15 -8.34
C GLY A 269 -29.73 5.56 -9.78
N TYR A 270 -28.61 6.27 -9.98
CA TYR A 270 -28.19 6.83 -11.27
C TYR A 270 -27.13 5.99 -12.02
N PHE A 271 -26.95 4.72 -11.64
CA PHE A 271 -26.03 3.81 -12.31
C PHE A 271 -26.65 3.26 -13.61
N THR A 272 -26.85 4.09 -14.63
CA THR A 272 -27.47 3.68 -15.90
C THR A 272 -26.59 2.77 -16.75
N ASP A 273 -27.13 2.22 -17.85
CA ASP A 273 -26.36 1.41 -18.82
C ASP A 273 -25.18 2.18 -19.44
N GLU A 274 -25.23 3.50 -19.43
CA GLU A 274 -24.13 4.39 -19.83
C GLU A 274 -23.09 4.63 -18.73
N THR A 275 -23.22 3.98 -17.57
CA THR A 275 -22.23 4.01 -16.49
C THR A 275 -21.12 3.01 -16.81
N GLN A 276 -19.88 3.45 -16.94
CA GLN A 276 -18.77 2.58 -17.34
C GLN A 276 -17.59 2.75 -16.39
N VAL A 277 -16.86 1.65 -16.15
CA VAL A 277 -15.56 1.67 -15.49
C VAL A 277 -14.47 1.59 -16.55
N LEU A 278 -13.66 2.63 -16.64
CA LEU A 278 -12.44 2.63 -17.45
C LEU A 278 -11.30 2.07 -16.61
N SER A 279 -10.47 1.25 -17.23
CA SER A 279 -9.36 0.54 -16.58
C SER A 279 -9.83 -0.26 -15.35
N PRO A 280 -10.81 -1.17 -15.49
CA PRO A 280 -11.33 -1.93 -14.36
C PRO A 280 -10.26 -2.84 -13.74
N ILE A 281 -10.44 -3.18 -12.46
CA ILE A 281 -9.68 -4.22 -11.76
C ILE A 281 -10.23 -5.58 -12.15
N ASN A 282 -11.55 -5.77 -12.02
CA ASN A 282 -12.21 -7.02 -12.37
C ASN A 282 -12.98 -6.90 -13.70
N ASN A 283 -13.01 -7.96 -14.50
CA ASN A 283 -13.70 -7.95 -15.78
C ASN A 283 -15.19 -8.27 -15.61
N GLY A 284 -16.03 -7.24 -15.53
CA GLY A 284 -17.48 -7.40 -15.39
C GLY A 284 -18.17 -8.07 -16.58
N ALA A 285 -17.52 -8.19 -17.74
CA ALA A 285 -18.08 -8.87 -18.91
C ALA A 285 -18.23 -10.39 -18.70
N ASN A 286 -17.46 -10.96 -17.77
CA ASN A 286 -17.45 -12.38 -17.43
C ASN A 286 -18.73 -12.86 -16.72
N TYR A 287 -19.61 -11.94 -16.33
CA TYR A 287 -20.84 -12.24 -15.60
C TYR A 287 -22.08 -11.82 -16.38
N ASP A 288 -23.15 -12.60 -16.21
CA ASP A 288 -24.53 -12.20 -16.39
C ASP A 288 -25.05 -11.61 -15.07
N TRP A 289 -25.57 -10.39 -15.14
CA TRP A 289 -26.00 -9.60 -13.99
C TRP A 289 -27.52 -9.60 -13.81
N THR A 290 -28.27 -10.29 -14.67
CA THR A 290 -29.74 -10.29 -14.65
C THR A 290 -30.31 -10.84 -13.35
N GLY A 291 -29.65 -11.80 -12.71
CA GLY A 291 -30.04 -12.38 -11.42
C GLY A 291 -29.90 -11.43 -10.21
N VAL A 292 -29.26 -10.27 -10.38
CA VAL A 292 -29.12 -9.23 -9.35
C VAL A 292 -30.36 -8.31 -9.27
N ALA A 293 -31.20 -8.31 -10.31
CA ALA A 293 -32.37 -7.44 -10.39
C ALA A 293 -33.40 -7.77 -9.27
N SER A 294 -33.97 -6.74 -8.64
CA SER A 294 -34.86 -6.90 -7.49
C SER A 294 -36.36 -6.88 -7.81
N ASP A 295 -36.78 -6.42 -9.01
CA ASP A 295 -38.18 -6.42 -9.49
C ASP A 295 -38.26 -6.07 -11.01
N PRO A 296 -39.19 -6.62 -11.80
CA PRO A 296 -39.42 -6.36 -13.24
C PRO A 296 -39.41 -4.92 -13.80
N VAL A 297 -39.52 -3.85 -13.00
CA VAL A 297 -39.74 -2.50 -13.54
C VAL A 297 -38.52 -1.56 -13.45
N SER A 298 -37.48 -1.86 -12.65
CA SER A 298 -36.30 -0.97 -12.53
C SER A 298 -34.99 -1.73 -12.45
N GLN A 299 -34.77 -2.58 -13.46
CA GLN A 299 -33.80 -3.69 -13.44
C GLN A 299 -32.34 -3.27 -13.71
N HIS A 300 -32.12 -2.27 -14.56
CA HIS A 300 -30.80 -2.00 -15.15
C HIS A 300 -29.86 -1.27 -14.19
N ASN A 301 -30.37 -0.34 -13.39
CA ASN A 301 -29.47 0.48 -12.57
C ASN A 301 -28.87 -0.31 -11.41
N ARG A 302 -29.66 -1.21 -10.80
CA ARG A 302 -29.21 -2.03 -9.68
C ARG A 302 -28.12 -3.02 -10.13
N MET A 303 -28.30 -3.67 -11.28
CA MET A 303 -27.28 -4.56 -11.84
C MET A 303 -26.00 -3.80 -12.23
N ASN A 304 -26.13 -2.63 -12.84
CA ASN A 304 -24.99 -1.78 -13.20
C ASN A 304 -24.23 -1.29 -11.98
N PHE A 305 -24.92 -0.97 -10.88
CA PHE A 305 -24.29 -0.62 -9.62
C PHE A 305 -23.40 -1.78 -9.11
N VAL A 306 -23.93 -3.01 -9.05
CA VAL A 306 -23.15 -4.17 -8.60
C VAL A 306 -21.97 -4.44 -9.52
N ARG A 307 -22.18 -4.37 -10.85
CA ARG A 307 -21.11 -4.46 -11.84
C ARG A 307 -20.02 -3.41 -11.61
N VAL A 308 -20.40 -2.16 -11.37
CA VAL A 308 -19.43 -1.07 -11.12
C VAL A 308 -18.62 -1.34 -9.86
N LEU A 309 -19.23 -1.75 -8.74
CA LEU A 309 -18.48 -2.06 -7.51
C LEU A 309 -17.52 -3.25 -7.69
N TYR A 310 -17.93 -4.25 -8.46
CA TYR A 310 -17.05 -5.34 -8.84
C TYR A 310 -15.89 -4.88 -9.73
N GLU A 311 -16.18 -4.16 -10.80
CA GLU A 311 -15.19 -3.67 -11.77
C GLU A 311 -14.15 -2.73 -11.13
N ILE A 312 -14.54 -1.91 -10.14
CA ILE A 312 -13.59 -1.07 -9.40
C ILE A 312 -12.86 -1.82 -8.26
N GLY A 313 -13.17 -3.09 -8.02
CA GLY A 313 -12.50 -3.93 -7.03
C GLY A 313 -13.01 -3.80 -5.59
N VAL A 314 -14.18 -3.18 -5.35
CA VAL A 314 -14.80 -3.13 -4.02
C VAL A 314 -15.35 -4.49 -3.61
N TRP A 315 -15.91 -5.23 -4.56
CA TRP A 315 -16.44 -6.58 -4.35
C TRP A 315 -15.68 -7.61 -5.19
N ASN A 316 -15.58 -8.82 -4.65
CA ASN A 316 -14.97 -9.98 -5.29
C ASN A 316 -16.04 -10.90 -5.91
N ASP A 317 -15.57 -11.95 -6.59
CA ASP A 317 -16.41 -12.96 -7.25
C ASP A 317 -17.47 -13.56 -6.29
N GLU A 318 -17.04 -14.03 -5.11
CA GLU A 318 -17.94 -14.63 -4.10
C GLU A 318 -19.06 -13.67 -3.70
N THR A 319 -18.73 -12.39 -3.50
CA THR A 319 -19.70 -11.38 -3.11
C THR A 319 -20.74 -11.18 -4.20
N VAL A 320 -20.33 -10.99 -5.46
CA VAL A 320 -21.29 -10.74 -6.55
C VAL A 320 -22.12 -11.96 -6.91
N GLU A 321 -21.55 -13.15 -6.81
CA GLU A 321 -22.28 -14.41 -6.99
C GLU A 321 -23.36 -14.56 -5.91
N SER A 322 -23.04 -14.20 -4.65
CA SER A 322 -24.02 -14.19 -3.57
C SER A 322 -25.17 -13.18 -3.78
N LEU A 323 -24.95 -12.16 -4.61
CA LEU A 323 -25.96 -11.15 -4.99
C LEU A 323 -26.77 -11.53 -6.22
N GLY A 324 -26.46 -12.66 -6.87
CA GLY A 324 -27.20 -13.20 -8.02
C GLY A 324 -26.50 -13.04 -9.38
N ALA A 325 -25.24 -12.59 -9.42
CA ALA A 325 -24.46 -12.63 -10.65
C ALA A 325 -24.09 -14.08 -11.02
N VAL A 326 -24.11 -14.42 -12.30
CA VAL A 326 -23.80 -15.77 -12.80
C VAL A 326 -22.65 -15.68 -13.80
N ARG A 327 -21.61 -16.50 -13.66
CA ARG A 327 -20.49 -16.54 -14.62
C ARG A 327 -20.98 -17.01 -16.00
N LYS A 328 -20.48 -16.40 -17.07
CA LYS A 328 -20.78 -16.76 -18.46
C LYS A 328 -19.92 -17.90 -18.98
#